data_AF-T1EU79-F1
#
_entry.id   AF-T1EU79-F1
#
_cell.length_a   1.000
_cell.length_b   1.000
_cell.length_c   1.000
_cell.angle_alpha   90.00
_cell.angle_beta   90.00
_cell.angle_gamma   90.00
#
_symmetry.space_group_name_H-M   'P 1'
#
loop_
_entity.id
_entity.type
_entity.pdbx_description
1 polymer ?
#
loop_
_entity_poly.entity_id
_entity_poly.type
_entity_poly.pdbx_seq_one_letter_code
_entity_poly.pdbx_strand_id
1 'polypeptide(L)'
;MLSLLKALLNPASSSHTRRWKNYRQKFMRNYSRLPAIEEEDGSVDVKNRMNFGNDVSEHVNDDDEDDNTDDDSDDDDRDHADKTTRNAKLTMLTRIENQQIKKSSVITVTAIFSTLPGVTCLGNLALGRPATSSSTLGSNVPCDPDKLVDGDANPTLTAGHCFHSNDPAGGPNWAVVDLVSDYYVDVVNLFSRDCNVARLDNFIIGLTSVNYFPNGSEVVRGSYPLCGQYKYKAVVSSKLTLKCYANLPSYRYVIAQQPISGTGWFTICELEVYAAKNPNGKMRCLIGCLPGQCDSINFSGTVCELNTHLRGYNRSYLKVNTSPGWSFYEVQYV
;
A
#
# COMPACT_ATOMS: atom_id res chain seq x y z
N MET A 1 4.36 -28.98 9.76
CA MET A 1 4.39 -28.08 8.58
C MET A 1 5.80 -27.89 8.00
N LEU A 2 6.77 -28.79 8.29
CA LEU A 2 8.14 -28.74 7.77
C LEU A 2 8.50 -29.92 6.83
N SER A 3 7.55 -30.82 6.53
CA SER A 3 7.77 -31.95 5.60
C SER A 3 7.28 -31.68 4.17
N LEU A 4 6.45 -30.66 3.94
CA LEU A 4 5.94 -30.34 2.58
C LEU A 4 6.92 -29.52 1.73
N LEU A 5 7.93 -28.85 2.33
CA LEU A 5 8.84 -27.98 1.58
C LEU A 5 10.03 -28.72 0.92
N LYS A 6 10.30 -29.97 1.28
CA LYS A 6 11.38 -30.77 0.66
C LYS A 6 11.00 -31.44 -0.67
N ALA A 7 9.72 -31.44 -1.05
CA ALA A 7 9.27 -32.07 -2.29
C ALA A 7 9.42 -31.16 -3.53
N LEU A 8 9.67 -29.86 -3.37
CA LEU A 8 9.72 -28.90 -4.48
C LEU A 8 11.12 -28.63 -5.03
N LEU A 9 12.19 -29.24 -4.49
CA LEU A 9 13.58 -28.90 -4.83
C LEU A 9 14.46 -30.07 -5.27
N ASN A 10 13.89 -31.23 -5.64
CA ASN A 10 14.69 -32.35 -6.17
C ASN A 10 14.38 -32.62 -7.66
N PRO A 11 15.24 -32.23 -8.61
CA PRO A 11 15.04 -32.49 -10.02
C PRO A 11 15.66 -33.83 -10.41
N ALA A 12 14.87 -34.90 -10.33
CA ALA A 12 15.26 -36.18 -10.92
C ALA A 12 14.03 -36.92 -11.47
N SER A 13 13.52 -36.51 -12.64
CA SER A 13 13.12 -37.46 -13.70
C SER A 13 12.91 -36.74 -15.04
N SER A 14 13.29 -37.42 -16.11
CA SER A 14 13.71 -36.89 -17.40
C SER A 14 12.60 -36.73 -18.45
N SER A 15 11.40 -36.28 -18.08
CA SER A 15 10.29 -36.08 -19.04
C SER A 15 9.95 -34.61 -19.35
N HIS A 16 10.41 -33.65 -18.53
CA HIS A 16 10.02 -32.23 -18.67
C HIS A 16 10.86 -31.40 -19.65
N THR A 17 12.01 -31.89 -20.13
CA THR A 17 12.90 -31.16 -21.03
C THR A 17 12.45 -31.15 -22.49
N ARG A 18 11.46 -31.96 -22.89
CA ARG A 18 10.88 -31.90 -24.25
C ARG A 18 9.91 -30.74 -24.44
N ARG A 19 9.22 -30.30 -23.39
CA ARG A 19 8.20 -29.23 -23.49
C ARG A 19 8.83 -27.83 -23.65
N TRP A 20 10.02 -27.62 -23.09
CA TRP A 20 10.75 -26.36 -23.17
C TRP A 20 11.47 -26.13 -24.51
N LYS A 21 11.93 -27.21 -25.18
CA LYS A 21 12.55 -27.10 -26.51
C LYS A 21 11.57 -26.61 -27.59
N ASN A 22 10.29 -26.99 -27.48
CA ASN A 22 9.24 -26.57 -28.42
C ASN A 22 8.88 -25.08 -28.31
N TYR A 23 8.97 -24.48 -27.11
CA TYR A 23 8.71 -23.04 -26.93
C TYR A 23 9.83 -22.19 -27.54
N ARG A 24 11.10 -22.58 -27.35
CA ARG A 24 12.26 -21.86 -27.90
C ARG A 24 12.30 -21.91 -29.43
N GLN A 25 11.91 -23.02 -30.05
CA GLN A 25 11.81 -23.12 -31.51
C GLN A 25 10.65 -22.32 -32.12
N LYS A 26 9.53 -22.20 -31.41
CA LYS A 26 8.39 -21.38 -31.86
C LYS A 26 8.68 -19.87 -31.74
N PHE A 27 9.52 -19.48 -30.77
CA PHE A 27 9.99 -18.10 -30.59
C PHE A 27 10.97 -17.65 -31.70
N MET A 28 11.89 -18.52 -32.13
CA MET A 28 12.91 -18.14 -33.13
C MET A 28 12.40 -18.13 -34.59
N ARG A 29 11.22 -18.70 -34.89
CA ARG A 29 10.64 -18.66 -36.26
C ARG A 29 9.98 -17.34 -36.63
N ASN A 30 9.63 -16.50 -35.65
CA ASN A 30 8.97 -15.22 -35.90
C ASN A 30 9.95 -14.05 -36.09
N TYR A 31 11.26 -14.27 -35.92
CA TYR A 31 12.28 -13.21 -35.99
C TYR A 31 13.00 -13.11 -37.35
N SER A 32 12.62 -13.89 -38.36
CA SER A 32 13.33 -13.97 -39.65
C SER A 32 12.66 -13.22 -40.81
N ARG A 33 11.64 -12.39 -40.55
CA ARG A 33 10.97 -11.61 -41.59
C ARG A 33 10.64 -10.19 -41.11
N LEU A 34 11.63 -9.32 -41.06
CA LEU A 34 11.42 -7.88 -41.15
C LEU A 34 12.58 -7.24 -41.94
N PRO A 35 12.28 -6.27 -42.84
CA PRO A 35 13.29 -5.61 -43.66
C PRO A 35 14.09 -4.59 -42.86
N ALA A 36 15.36 -4.42 -43.23
CA ALA A 36 16.22 -3.34 -42.75
C ALA A 36 15.65 -1.99 -43.20
N ILE A 37 15.58 -1.04 -42.29
CA ILE A 37 15.27 0.36 -42.59
C ILE A 37 16.61 1.10 -42.55
N GLU A 38 16.97 1.71 -43.68
CA GLU A 38 18.13 2.57 -43.85
C GLU A 38 17.95 3.89 -43.07
N GLU A 39 19.02 4.35 -42.43
CA GLU A 39 19.11 5.67 -41.81
C GLU A 39 19.31 6.74 -42.90
N GLU A 40 18.43 7.74 -42.96
CA GLU A 40 18.74 9.00 -43.63
C GLU A 40 18.97 10.11 -42.58
N ASP A 41 20.12 10.75 -42.74
CA ASP A 41 20.61 11.96 -42.09
C ASP A 41 19.91 13.19 -42.67
N GLY A 42 19.62 14.22 -41.87
CA GLY A 42 18.86 15.37 -42.37
C GLY A 42 18.52 16.47 -41.37
N SER A 43 19.49 17.37 -41.18
CA SER A 43 19.37 18.74 -40.66
C SER A 43 18.22 19.57 -41.27
N VAL A 44 17.58 20.46 -40.49
CA VAL A 44 17.48 21.92 -40.70
C VAL A 44 16.35 22.56 -39.85
N ASP A 45 16.70 23.76 -39.40
CA ASP A 45 16.03 24.80 -38.60
C ASP A 45 14.73 25.39 -39.21
N VAL A 46 14.08 26.29 -38.44
CA VAL A 46 13.15 27.38 -38.82
C VAL A 46 11.75 27.39 -38.14
N LYS A 47 11.63 28.33 -37.20
CA LYS A 47 10.55 29.27 -36.86
C LYS A 47 9.15 29.12 -37.52
N ASN A 48 8.13 29.23 -36.67
CA ASN A 48 7.18 30.35 -36.51
C ASN A 48 5.68 29.99 -36.45
N ARG A 49 5.02 30.63 -35.47
CA ARG A 49 3.63 31.16 -35.46
C ARG A 49 2.46 30.23 -35.78
N MET A 50 1.62 30.01 -34.76
CA MET A 50 0.19 29.77 -34.95
C MET A 50 -0.61 31.00 -34.51
N ASN A 51 -1.45 31.46 -35.44
CA ASN A 51 -2.44 32.52 -35.30
C ASN A 51 -3.72 31.96 -34.65
N PHE A 52 -4.35 32.77 -33.81
CA PHE A 52 -5.74 32.62 -33.38
C PHE A 52 -6.68 33.20 -34.45
N GLY A 53 -7.82 32.55 -34.65
CA GLY A 53 -8.93 33.04 -35.47
C GLY A 53 -10.28 32.47 -34.98
N ASN A 54 -11.01 33.33 -34.27
CA ASN A 54 -12.46 33.58 -34.23
C ASN A 54 -13.24 33.17 -35.51
N ASP A 55 -14.57 32.99 -35.60
CA ASP A 55 -15.74 33.39 -34.79
C ASP A 55 -17.04 32.74 -35.37
N VAL A 56 -18.14 32.76 -34.59
CA VAL A 56 -19.58 32.94 -34.97
C VAL A 56 -20.30 31.85 -35.80
N SER A 57 -21.31 31.13 -35.25
CA SER A 57 -22.79 31.36 -35.23
C SER A 57 -23.46 31.35 -36.63
N GLU A 58 -24.54 30.60 -36.91
CA GLU A 58 -25.94 30.82 -36.47
C GLU A 58 -26.87 29.71 -37.04
N HIS A 59 -28.03 29.46 -36.40
CA HIS A 59 -29.40 29.13 -36.91
C HIS A 59 -29.62 28.10 -38.08
N VAL A 60 -30.69 27.29 -38.22
CA VAL A 60 -32.04 27.18 -37.64
C VAL A 60 -32.71 25.90 -38.21
N ASN A 61 -33.58 25.27 -37.41
CA ASN A 61 -34.87 24.62 -37.75
C ASN A 61 -35.08 23.25 -38.46
N ASP A 62 -36.09 22.59 -37.88
CA ASP A 62 -37.28 21.96 -38.49
C ASP A 62 -37.29 20.44 -38.79
N ASP A 63 -38.22 19.80 -38.08
CA ASP A 63 -39.29 18.91 -38.57
C ASP A 63 -39.16 17.36 -38.50
N ASP A 64 -40.14 16.82 -37.76
CA ASP A 64 -41.08 15.74 -38.12
C ASP A 64 -40.99 14.31 -37.52
N GLU A 65 -42.15 13.99 -36.92
CA GLU A 65 -42.99 12.77 -37.01
C GLU A 65 -42.73 11.52 -36.12
N ASP A 66 -43.67 11.34 -35.18
CA ASP A 66 -44.62 10.21 -35.03
C ASP A 66 -44.11 8.76 -35.03
N ASP A 67 -44.45 7.97 -34.00
CA ASP A 67 -45.72 7.22 -33.97
C ASP A 67 -45.83 6.34 -32.70
N ASN A 68 -47.07 6.15 -32.27
CA ASN A 68 -47.53 5.39 -31.11
C ASN A 68 -47.43 3.87 -31.32
N THR A 69 -47.47 3.11 -30.23
CA THR A 69 -48.41 1.97 -30.11
C THR A 69 -48.48 1.48 -28.66
N ASP A 70 -49.65 1.68 -28.10
CA ASP A 70 -50.21 0.97 -26.95
C ASP A 70 -50.48 -0.50 -27.31
N ASP A 71 -50.39 -1.41 -26.35
CA ASP A 71 -51.18 -2.64 -26.36
C ASP A 71 -51.36 -3.16 -24.93
N ASP A 72 -52.54 -2.86 -24.39
CA ASP A 72 -53.17 -3.47 -23.24
C ASP A 72 -53.69 -4.88 -23.61
N SER A 73 -53.55 -5.85 -22.71
CA SER A 73 -54.49 -6.98 -22.66
C SER A 73 -54.63 -7.50 -21.23
N ASP A 74 -55.77 -7.11 -20.66
CA ASP A 74 -56.38 -7.60 -19.43
C ASP A 74 -57.00 -9.01 -19.60
N ASP A 75 -57.27 -9.60 -18.43
CA ASP A 75 -58.31 -10.59 -18.11
C ASP A 75 -58.19 -12.04 -18.64
N ASP A 76 -58.03 -12.99 -17.71
CA ASP A 76 -59.22 -13.70 -17.23
C ASP A 76 -58.97 -14.61 -16.00
N ASP A 77 -59.94 -14.52 -15.11
CA ASP A 77 -60.12 -15.22 -13.84
C ASP A 77 -60.18 -16.75 -13.95
N ARG A 78 -59.70 -17.43 -12.89
CA ARG A 78 -60.42 -18.59 -12.33
C ARG A 78 -60.03 -18.88 -10.88
N ASP A 79 -60.91 -18.45 -10.00
CA ASP A 79 -61.16 -18.96 -8.66
C ASP A 79 -61.32 -20.49 -8.61
N HIS A 80 -60.68 -21.16 -7.64
CA HIS A 80 -61.43 -21.88 -6.60
C HIS A 80 -60.56 -22.40 -5.42
N ALA A 81 -60.98 -21.95 -4.24
CA ALA A 81 -61.05 -22.67 -2.97
C ALA A 81 -59.75 -23.10 -2.26
N ASP A 82 -59.35 -22.34 -1.23
CA ASP A 82 -59.16 -22.92 0.12
C ASP A 82 -59.41 -21.86 1.22
N LYS A 83 -60.62 -21.89 1.79
CA LYS A 83 -61.04 -21.12 2.96
C LYS A 83 -61.20 -22.08 4.14
N THR A 84 -60.13 -22.54 4.79
CA THR A 84 -60.26 -23.16 6.12
C THR A 84 -58.99 -23.13 6.98
N THR A 85 -58.41 -21.97 7.35
CA THR A 85 -57.47 -21.94 8.51
C THR A 85 -57.22 -20.59 9.18
N ARG A 86 -58.19 -19.67 9.19
CA ARG A 86 -58.11 -18.45 10.01
C ARG A 86 -59.34 -18.34 10.90
N ASN A 87 -59.35 -19.05 12.02
CA ASN A 87 -60.19 -18.78 13.21
C ASN A 87 -59.88 -19.73 14.39
N ALA A 88 -58.59 -19.91 14.73
CA ALA A 88 -58.18 -20.63 15.95
C ALA A 88 -56.95 -20.01 16.64
N LYS A 89 -56.74 -18.70 16.49
CA LYS A 89 -55.57 -18.00 17.07
C LYS A 89 -55.94 -16.71 17.82
N LEU A 90 -57.17 -16.65 18.34
CA LEU A 90 -57.63 -15.52 19.14
C LEU A 90 -58.57 -15.96 20.26
N THR A 91 -58.16 -16.97 21.04
CA THR A 91 -58.69 -17.23 22.40
C THR A 91 -57.73 -18.15 23.18
N MET A 92 -56.48 -17.73 23.34
CA MET A 92 -55.54 -18.38 24.28
C MET A 92 -54.59 -17.34 24.91
N LEU A 93 -55.14 -16.18 25.21
CA LEU A 93 -54.50 -15.10 25.98
C LEU A 93 -55.49 -14.68 27.07
N THR A 94 -55.56 -15.48 28.14
CA THR A 94 -55.92 -15.13 29.54
C THR A 94 -56.43 -16.37 30.27
N ARG A 95 -55.53 -17.08 30.95
CA ARG A 95 -55.76 -17.89 32.18
C ARG A 95 -54.69 -18.98 32.25
N ILE A 96 -53.50 -18.64 32.74
CA ILE A 96 -52.80 -19.42 33.77
C ILE A 96 -51.99 -18.40 34.56
N GLU A 97 -52.64 -17.70 35.48
CA GLU A 97 -51.95 -17.17 36.65
C GLU A 97 -51.99 -18.24 37.75
N ASN A 98 -50.86 -18.33 38.45
CA ASN A 98 -50.70 -18.95 39.76
C ASN A 98 -50.65 -20.48 39.81
N GLN A 99 -49.44 -21.03 39.66
CA GLN A 99 -48.94 -21.99 40.65
C GLN A 99 -47.40 -22.02 40.70
N GLN A 100 -46.89 -21.64 41.89
CA GLN A 100 -45.65 -22.12 42.51
C GLN A 100 -44.30 -21.57 42.00
N ILE A 101 -43.94 -20.44 42.60
CA ILE A 101 -42.57 -20.07 42.97
C ILE A 101 -41.83 -21.30 43.53
N LYS A 102 -40.80 -21.80 42.85
CA LYS A 102 -39.76 -22.64 43.47
C LYS A 102 -38.43 -22.55 42.71
N LYS A 103 -37.45 -21.99 43.43
CA LYS A 103 -36.00 -21.95 43.18
C LYS A 103 -35.55 -21.08 42.01
N SER A 104 -35.43 -19.79 42.29
CA SER A 104 -34.55 -18.90 41.53
C SER A 104 -33.11 -19.35 41.77
N SER A 105 -32.53 -20.05 40.79
CA SER A 105 -31.08 -20.20 40.72
C SER A 105 -30.57 -18.94 40.04
N VAL A 106 -29.82 -18.12 40.78
CA VAL A 106 -29.10 -16.99 40.20
C VAL A 106 -27.99 -17.57 39.33
N ILE A 107 -28.25 -17.69 38.04
CA ILE A 107 -27.22 -18.01 37.05
C ILE A 107 -26.45 -16.71 36.82
N THR A 108 -25.28 -16.60 37.43
CA THR A 108 -24.33 -15.53 37.10
C THR A 108 -23.78 -15.83 35.72
N VAL A 109 -24.40 -15.23 34.69
CA VAL A 109 -23.82 -15.22 33.34
C VAL A 109 -22.67 -14.25 33.36
N THR A 110 -21.46 -14.74 33.65
CA THR A 110 -20.24 -13.97 33.37
C THR A 110 -20.14 -13.88 31.86
N ALA A 111 -20.54 -12.74 31.30
CA ALA A 111 -20.23 -12.42 29.92
C ALA A 111 -18.70 -12.38 29.80
N ILE A 112 -18.11 -13.47 29.33
CA ILE A 112 -16.76 -13.42 28.79
C ILE A 112 -16.92 -12.59 27.53
N PHE A 113 -16.66 -11.29 27.64
CA PHE A 113 -16.36 -10.48 26.48
C PHE A 113 -15.10 -11.10 25.88
N SER A 114 -15.26 -12.09 25.01
CA SER A 114 -14.28 -12.32 23.97
C SER A 114 -14.28 -11.01 23.21
N THR A 115 -13.30 -10.15 23.52
CA THR A 115 -12.94 -9.08 22.62
C THR A 115 -12.72 -9.77 21.29
N LEU A 116 -13.70 -9.67 20.38
CA LEU A 116 -13.40 -9.73 18.96
C LEU A 116 -12.18 -8.82 18.82
N PRO A 117 -11.05 -9.26 18.25
CA PRO A 117 -9.90 -8.40 18.05
C PRO A 117 -10.43 -7.19 17.30
N GLY A 118 -10.65 -6.12 18.07
CA GLY A 118 -11.28 -4.92 17.60
C GLY A 118 -10.40 -4.44 16.49
N VAL A 119 -11.02 -3.88 15.46
CA VAL A 119 -10.31 -3.04 14.51
C VAL A 119 -9.74 -1.89 15.33
N THR A 120 -8.56 -2.11 15.92
CA THR A 120 -7.71 -1.05 16.41
C THR A 120 -7.39 -0.25 15.16
N CYS A 121 -7.83 1.00 15.10
CA CYS A 121 -7.22 1.96 14.18
C CYS A 121 -5.71 1.75 14.31
N LEU A 122 -5.06 1.28 13.24
CA LEU A 122 -3.63 1.01 13.25
C LEU A 122 -2.90 2.29 13.65
N GLY A 123 -2.50 2.36 14.91
CA GLY A 123 -1.75 3.50 15.45
C GLY A 123 -0.34 3.53 14.91
N ASN A 124 0.39 4.59 15.23
CA ASN A 124 1.83 4.65 15.00
C ASN A 124 2.49 3.47 15.72
N LEU A 125 3.01 2.50 14.97
CA LEU A 125 3.67 1.30 15.48
C LEU A 125 5.00 1.61 16.18
N ALA A 126 5.64 2.72 15.79
CA ALA A 126 6.91 3.17 16.32
C ALA A 126 6.77 3.91 17.66
N LEU A 127 5.57 4.40 18.01
CA LEU A 127 5.36 5.21 19.21
C LEU A 127 5.91 4.52 20.49
N GLY A 128 6.83 5.20 21.16
CA GLY A 128 7.48 4.76 22.40
C GLY A 128 8.32 3.49 22.26
N ARG A 129 8.68 3.10 21.03
CA ARG A 129 9.46 1.89 20.80
C ARG A 129 10.96 2.10 21.02
N PRO A 130 11.72 1.03 21.32
CA PRO A 130 13.16 1.14 21.37
C PRO A 130 13.72 1.62 20.04
N ALA A 131 14.69 2.53 20.11
CA ALA A 131 15.40 3.04 18.94
C ALA A 131 16.92 3.09 19.22
N THR A 132 17.70 2.97 18.15
CA THR A 132 19.17 3.09 18.17
C THR A 132 19.64 3.82 16.90
N SER A 133 20.86 4.31 16.88
CA SER A 133 21.43 5.03 15.73
C SER A 133 22.90 4.75 15.54
N SER A 134 23.43 5.19 14.40
CA SER A 134 24.86 5.18 14.12
C SER A 134 25.65 6.06 15.08
N SER A 135 25.09 7.22 15.42
CA SER A 135 25.65 8.16 16.38
C SER A 135 24.56 9.11 16.91
N THR A 136 24.91 9.83 17.97
CA THR A 136 24.10 10.89 18.56
C THR A 136 24.97 12.15 18.71
N LEU A 137 24.40 13.31 18.40
CA LEU A 137 25.05 14.59 18.66
C LEU A 137 25.18 14.81 20.17
N GLY A 138 26.42 14.91 20.66
CA GLY A 138 26.69 15.34 22.03
C GLY A 138 26.34 16.82 22.19
N SER A 139 25.18 17.11 22.76
CA SER A 139 24.69 18.48 22.99
C SER A 139 23.95 18.59 24.32
N ASN A 140 23.70 19.82 24.78
CA ASN A 140 22.89 20.06 25.99
C ASN A 140 21.38 19.81 25.76
N VAL A 141 21.00 19.53 24.52
CA VAL A 141 19.63 19.23 24.11
C VAL A 141 19.53 17.71 23.88
N PRO A 142 18.46 17.05 24.35
CA PRO A 142 18.22 15.64 24.04
C PRO A 142 18.15 15.42 22.52
N CYS A 143 19.03 14.57 22.00
CA CYS A 143 19.12 14.23 20.58
C CYS A 143 19.18 12.71 20.34
N ASP A 144 18.95 11.93 21.40
CA ASP A 144 19.02 10.49 21.40
C ASP A 144 17.96 9.85 20.49
N PRO A 145 18.16 8.60 20.04
CA PRO A 145 17.22 7.93 19.15
C PRO A 145 15.81 7.76 19.73
N ASP A 146 15.62 7.83 21.04
CA ASP A 146 14.28 7.80 21.66
C ASP A 146 13.41 8.99 21.23
N LYS A 147 14.02 10.13 20.88
CA LYS A 147 13.33 11.32 20.34
C LYS A 147 12.81 11.13 18.92
N LEU A 148 13.20 10.05 18.27
CA LEU A 148 12.67 9.68 16.95
C LEU A 148 11.21 9.22 17.04
N VAL A 149 10.75 8.80 18.23
CA VAL A 149 9.51 8.01 18.38
C VAL A 149 8.76 8.36 19.67
N ASP A 150 8.96 9.56 20.20
CA ASP A 150 8.36 9.98 21.47
C ASP A 150 6.92 10.48 21.31
N GLY A 151 6.45 10.64 20.07
CA GLY A 151 5.10 11.10 19.76
C GLY A 151 4.96 12.61 19.68
N ASP A 152 6.06 13.37 19.74
CA ASP A 152 6.05 14.82 19.61
C ASP A 152 6.86 15.27 18.38
N ALA A 153 6.15 15.68 17.32
CA ALA A 153 6.76 16.13 16.08
C ALA A 153 7.24 17.59 16.10
N ASN A 154 7.54 18.17 17.28
CA ASN A 154 8.00 19.55 17.39
C ASN A 154 9.26 19.77 16.54
N PRO A 155 9.23 20.67 15.53
CA PRO A 155 10.32 20.79 14.56
C PRO A 155 11.53 21.55 15.11
N THR A 156 11.45 22.13 16.31
CA THR A 156 12.52 22.93 16.91
C THR A 156 13.44 22.03 17.71
N LEU A 157 14.69 21.88 17.25
CA LEU A 157 15.69 21.01 17.89
C LEU A 157 15.79 21.25 19.41
N THR A 158 15.87 22.51 19.84
CA THR A 158 16.02 22.88 21.26
C THR A 158 14.81 22.55 22.14
N ALA A 159 13.68 22.16 21.54
CA ALA A 159 12.55 21.60 22.28
C ALA A 159 12.84 20.18 22.81
N GLY A 160 13.88 19.51 22.31
CA GLY A 160 14.31 18.19 22.80
C GLY A 160 13.50 17.02 22.25
N HIS A 161 12.81 17.23 21.14
CA HIS A 161 11.96 16.25 20.45
C HIS A 161 12.46 15.97 19.03
N CYS A 162 13.78 16.01 18.80
CA CYS A 162 14.33 15.54 17.54
C CYS A 162 15.57 14.69 17.77
N PHE A 163 15.59 13.51 17.16
CA PHE A 163 16.82 12.75 16.98
C PHE A 163 17.79 13.54 16.09
N HIS A 164 19.07 13.55 16.46
CA HIS A 164 20.12 14.19 15.67
C HIS A 164 21.42 13.40 15.76
N SER A 165 21.88 12.84 14.63
CA SER A 165 23.17 12.15 14.55
C SER A 165 24.36 13.11 14.51
N ASN A 166 25.56 12.60 14.76
CA ASN A 166 26.82 13.35 14.64
C ASN A 166 27.66 12.93 13.42
N ASP A 167 27.09 12.13 12.51
CA ASP A 167 27.83 11.60 11.38
C ASP A 167 28.09 12.67 10.33
N PRO A 168 29.27 12.68 9.69
CA PRO A 168 29.57 13.60 8.61
C PRO A 168 28.79 13.25 7.34
N ALA A 169 28.89 14.13 6.33
CA ALA A 169 28.37 13.85 4.99
C ALA A 169 28.89 12.53 4.43
N GLY A 170 28.01 11.73 3.83
CA GLY A 170 28.31 10.38 3.33
C GLY A 170 28.56 9.31 4.41
N GLY A 171 28.62 9.68 5.68
CA GLY A 171 28.76 8.77 6.82
C GLY A 171 27.57 7.82 7.00
N PRO A 172 27.55 7.00 8.07
CA PRO A 172 26.50 6.00 8.29
C PRO A 172 25.08 6.59 8.30
N ASN A 173 24.86 7.68 9.04
CA ASN A 173 23.64 8.50 9.06
C ASN A 173 22.36 7.67 9.10
N TRP A 174 22.27 6.72 10.03
CA TRP A 174 21.12 5.82 10.16
C TRP A 174 20.54 5.82 11.58
N ALA A 175 19.25 5.54 11.67
CA ALA A 175 18.54 5.21 12.89
C ALA A 175 17.66 3.98 12.66
N VAL A 176 17.49 3.14 13.68
CA VAL A 176 16.69 1.92 13.64
C VAL A 176 15.68 1.93 14.78
N VAL A 177 14.44 1.56 14.47
CA VAL A 177 13.38 1.35 15.46
C VAL A 177 13.02 -0.13 15.51
N ASP A 178 12.94 -0.68 16.73
CA ASP A 178 12.41 -2.02 17.00
C ASP A 178 10.88 -1.96 17.21
N LEU A 179 10.10 -2.41 16.24
CA LEU A 179 8.63 -2.46 16.36
C LEU A 179 8.13 -3.54 17.33
N VAL A 180 9.03 -4.30 17.98
CA VAL A 180 8.81 -5.41 18.92
C VAL A 180 8.06 -6.64 18.37
N SER A 181 7.48 -6.53 17.19
CA SER A 181 6.81 -7.59 16.45
C SER A 181 7.00 -7.39 14.95
N ASP A 182 6.79 -8.44 14.16
CA ASP A 182 6.83 -8.34 12.71
C ASP A 182 5.54 -7.67 12.16
N TYR A 183 5.71 -6.68 11.30
CA TYR A 183 4.61 -5.95 10.66
C TYR A 183 4.80 -5.84 9.15
N TYR A 184 3.70 -5.91 8.41
CA TYR A 184 3.66 -5.52 7.00
C TYR A 184 3.63 -4.00 6.89
N VAL A 185 4.78 -3.35 7.01
CA VAL A 185 4.89 -1.88 6.94
C VAL A 185 4.43 -1.38 5.57
N ASP A 186 3.61 -0.32 5.56
CA ASP A 186 3.00 0.25 4.35
C ASP A 186 3.30 1.74 4.19
N VAL A 187 3.25 2.49 5.29
CA VAL A 187 3.47 3.94 5.28
C VAL A 187 4.42 4.30 6.41
N VAL A 188 5.38 5.17 6.10
CA VAL A 188 6.30 5.76 7.06
C VAL A 188 6.26 7.28 6.89
N ASN A 189 6.05 8.01 7.98
CA ASN A 189 6.12 9.47 8.02
C ASN A 189 7.38 9.90 8.77
N LEU A 190 8.16 10.81 8.19
CA LEU A 190 9.24 11.50 8.89
C LEU A 190 8.87 12.97 9.07
N PHE A 191 9.06 13.51 10.26
CA PHE A 191 8.83 14.93 10.52
C PHE A 191 10.17 15.67 10.51
N SER A 192 10.22 16.72 9.70
CA SER A 192 11.43 17.50 9.48
C SER A 192 11.59 18.64 10.48
N ARG A 193 12.85 19.01 10.70
CA ARG A 193 13.24 20.17 11.49
C ARG A 193 12.82 21.49 10.82
N ASP A 194 12.73 22.54 11.63
CA ASP A 194 12.51 23.94 11.23
C ASP A 194 13.67 24.60 10.45
N CYS A 195 14.85 23.98 10.45
CA CYS A 195 16.01 24.41 9.67
C CYS A 195 16.88 23.21 9.25
N ASN A 196 17.85 23.45 8.35
CA ASN A 196 18.75 22.42 7.82
C ASN A 196 18.02 21.20 7.22
N VAL A 197 16.84 21.43 6.64
CA VAL A 197 15.96 20.35 6.17
C VAL A 197 16.55 19.51 5.05
N ALA A 198 17.54 20.03 4.32
CA ALA A 198 18.29 19.28 3.30
C ALA A 198 18.94 17.99 3.85
N ARG A 199 19.08 17.85 5.17
CA ARG A 199 19.53 16.62 5.84
C ARG A 199 18.51 15.47 5.73
N LEU A 200 17.26 15.75 5.38
CA LEU A 200 16.24 14.75 5.06
C LEU A 200 15.99 14.62 3.56
N ASP A 201 16.77 15.28 2.71
CA ASP A 201 16.62 15.11 1.27
C ASP A 201 16.85 13.65 0.89
N ASN A 202 15.89 13.13 0.12
CA ASN A 202 15.99 11.81 -0.48
C ASN A 202 16.28 10.67 0.51
N PHE A 203 15.78 10.79 1.75
CA PHE A 203 15.95 9.77 2.78
C PHE A 203 15.47 8.39 2.32
N ILE A 204 16.08 7.36 2.88
CA ILE A 204 15.86 5.95 2.56
C ILE A 204 15.20 5.29 3.77
N ILE A 205 14.16 4.50 3.51
CA ILE A 205 13.57 3.61 4.52
C ILE A 205 13.86 2.17 4.15
N GLY A 206 14.53 1.48 5.06
CA GLY A 206 14.82 0.06 5.01
C GLY A 206 13.98 -0.74 5.99
N LEU A 207 13.83 -2.03 5.73
CA LEU A 207 13.22 -2.99 6.64
C LEU A 207 14.18 -4.16 6.86
N THR A 208 14.17 -4.74 8.06
CA THR A 208 15.04 -5.87 8.38
C THR A 208 14.51 -6.70 9.55
N SER A 209 14.99 -7.94 9.63
CA SER A 209 14.79 -8.82 10.79
C SER A 209 16.07 -8.93 11.64
N VAL A 210 17.15 -8.25 11.25
CA VAL A 210 18.42 -8.20 11.99
C VAL A 210 18.30 -7.24 13.16
N ASN A 211 18.73 -7.68 14.34
CA ASN A 211 18.79 -6.86 15.55
C ASN A 211 20.08 -6.02 15.58
N TYR A 212 19.93 -4.69 15.49
CA TYR A 212 21.05 -3.73 15.52
C TYR A 212 21.29 -3.06 16.89
N PHE A 213 20.60 -3.51 17.95
CA PHE A 213 20.80 -2.99 19.31
C PHE A 213 22.07 -3.48 20.03
N PRO A 214 22.67 -4.66 19.71
CA PRO A 214 23.95 -5.02 20.29
C PRO A 214 25.07 -4.04 19.89
N ASN A 215 25.98 -3.74 20.82
CA ASN A 215 27.11 -2.86 20.57
C ASN A 215 27.97 -3.33 19.39
N GLY A 216 28.39 -2.39 18.54
CA GLY A 216 29.20 -2.67 17.35
C GLY A 216 28.40 -3.14 16.12
N SER A 217 27.06 -3.18 16.21
CA SER A 217 26.22 -3.44 15.05
C SER A 217 26.27 -2.25 14.08
N GLU A 218 26.47 -2.52 12.79
CA GLU A 218 26.54 -1.48 11.76
C GLU A 218 25.55 -1.77 10.63
N VAL A 219 24.70 -0.79 10.32
CA VAL A 219 23.82 -0.87 9.15
C VAL A 219 24.60 -0.53 7.89
N VAL A 220 24.85 -1.55 7.06
CA VAL A 220 25.44 -1.36 5.72
C VAL A 220 24.34 -0.86 4.77
N ARG A 221 24.48 0.37 4.27
CA ARG A 221 23.53 0.99 3.32
C ARG A 221 23.28 0.08 2.12
N GLY A 222 22.02 -0.19 1.80
CA GLY A 222 21.63 -1.03 0.67
C GLY A 222 21.71 -2.54 0.91
N SER A 223 22.13 -2.99 2.10
CA SER A 223 22.14 -4.42 2.46
C SER A 223 20.79 -4.93 2.98
N TYR A 224 19.83 -4.03 3.20
CA TYR A 224 18.50 -4.33 3.71
C TYR A 224 17.43 -4.22 2.60
N PRO A 225 16.34 -4.99 2.70
CA PRO A 225 15.13 -4.78 1.92
C PRO A 225 14.67 -3.32 1.95
N LEU A 226 14.55 -2.71 0.77
CA LEU A 226 14.16 -1.32 0.64
C LEU A 226 12.64 -1.21 0.79
N CYS A 227 12.16 -0.48 1.81
CA CYS A 227 10.77 -0.04 1.84
C CYS A 227 10.54 1.01 0.76
N GLY A 228 11.42 2.02 0.69
CA GLY A 228 11.40 2.99 -0.39
C GLY A 228 12.41 4.11 -0.15
N GLN A 229 12.52 4.99 -1.13
CA GLN A 229 13.31 6.21 -1.02
C GLN A 229 12.44 7.43 -1.33
N TYR A 230 12.54 8.46 -0.51
CA TYR A 230 11.81 9.71 -0.72
C TYR A 230 12.35 10.39 -1.98
N LYS A 231 11.48 10.75 -2.91
CA LYS A 231 11.92 11.25 -4.24
C LYS A 231 12.22 12.74 -4.26
N TYR A 232 11.74 13.47 -3.27
CA TYR A 232 11.72 14.93 -3.28
C TYR A 232 12.71 15.52 -2.28
N LYS A 233 12.94 16.82 -2.43
CA LYS A 233 13.57 17.65 -1.41
C LYS A 233 12.64 17.75 -0.20
N ALA A 234 13.22 17.68 0.98
CA ALA A 234 12.48 17.77 2.21
C ALA A 234 11.99 19.22 2.42
N VAL A 235 10.81 19.36 3.02
CA VAL A 235 10.18 20.66 3.32
C VAL A 235 10.32 20.92 4.82
N VAL A 236 10.63 22.15 5.22
CA VAL A 236 10.81 22.54 6.64
C VAL A 236 9.54 22.29 7.45
N SER A 237 9.70 21.90 8.73
CA SER A 237 8.60 21.71 9.70
C SER A 237 7.40 20.93 9.16
N SER A 238 7.66 19.87 8.39
CA SER A 238 6.65 19.18 7.60
C SER A 238 6.69 17.68 7.82
N LYS A 239 5.52 17.06 7.62
CA LYS A 239 5.38 15.62 7.54
C LYS A 239 5.71 15.11 6.14
N LEU A 240 6.77 14.32 6.03
CA LEU A 240 7.24 13.69 4.80
C LEU A 240 6.77 12.24 4.75
N THR A 241 5.68 12.00 4.02
CA THR A 241 5.09 10.66 3.89
C THR A 241 5.76 9.86 2.77
N LEU A 242 6.28 8.69 3.14
CA LEU A 242 6.83 7.69 2.24
C LEU A 242 5.96 6.44 2.28
N LYS A 243 5.59 5.95 1.09
CA LYS A 243 4.88 4.69 0.93
C LYS A 243 5.86 3.59 0.57
N CYS A 244 5.80 2.48 1.28
CA CYS A 244 6.64 1.32 0.98
C CYS A 244 6.21 0.63 -0.31
N TYR A 245 7.17 0.00 -0.99
CA TYR A 245 6.89 -0.87 -2.13
C TYR A 245 5.89 -1.98 -1.76
N ALA A 246 5.09 -2.36 -2.74
CA ALA A 246 4.31 -3.59 -2.61
C ALA A 246 5.25 -4.80 -2.70
N ASN A 247 4.89 -5.91 -2.04
CA ASN A 247 5.66 -7.17 -1.93
C ASN A 247 6.65 -7.32 -0.78
N LEU A 248 6.71 -6.38 0.17
CA LEU A 248 7.56 -6.59 1.33
C LEU A 248 6.92 -7.59 2.29
N PRO A 249 7.66 -8.62 2.75
CA PRO A 249 7.19 -9.47 3.85
C PRO A 249 7.13 -8.63 5.13
N SER A 250 6.61 -9.25 6.21
CA SER A 250 6.62 -8.59 7.51
C SER A 250 8.03 -8.49 8.08
N TYR A 251 8.36 -7.36 8.69
CA TYR A 251 9.64 -7.12 9.35
C TYR A 251 9.43 -6.48 10.72
N ARG A 252 10.38 -6.71 11.62
CA ARG A 252 10.39 -6.16 12.98
C ARG A 252 11.09 -4.81 13.10
N TYR A 253 12.14 -4.56 12.30
CA TYR A 253 12.93 -3.35 12.43
C TYR A 253 12.76 -2.43 11.22
N VAL A 254 12.64 -1.14 11.47
CA VAL A 254 12.58 -0.08 10.45
C VAL A 254 13.86 0.74 10.53
N ILE A 255 14.53 0.92 9.40
CA ILE A 255 15.74 1.72 9.25
C ILE A 255 15.36 3.03 8.56
N ALA A 256 15.70 4.16 9.14
CA ALA A 256 15.75 5.45 8.45
C ALA A 256 17.21 5.81 8.20
N GLN A 257 17.57 6.18 6.96
CA GLN A 257 18.96 6.44 6.60
C GLN A 257 19.09 7.53 5.52
N GLN A 258 20.15 8.35 5.58
CA GLN A 258 20.48 9.24 4.47
C GLN A 258 21.06 8.47 3.25
N PRO A 259 20.84 8.97 2.02
CA PRO A 259 21.60 8.49 0.86
C PRO A 259 23.10 8.76 1.04
N ILE A 260 23.94 8.10 0.24
CA ILE A 260 25.41 8.32 0.27
C ILE A 260 25.78 9.77 -0.07
N SER A 261 24.95 10.45 -0.85
CA SER A 261 25.08 11.88 -1.18
C SER A 261 24.52 12.82 -0.11
N GLY A 262 24.06 12.27 1.02
CA GLY A 262 23.49 13.04 2.12
C GLY A 262 24.51 13.95 2.78
N THR A 263 24.03 15.08 3.30
CA THR A 263 24.87 16.14 3.88
C THR A 263 25.39 15.83 5.28
N GLY A 264 25.03 14.68 5.86
CA GLY A 264 25.38 14.32 7.24
C GLY A 264 24.38 14.85 8.26
N TRP A 265 24.69 14.68 9.54
CA TRP A 265 23.92 15.17 10.67
C TRP A 265 22.42 14.86 10.56
N PHE A 266 22.10 13.63 10.14
CA PHE A 266 20.74 13.16 9.96
C PHE A 266 19.87 13.53 11.17
N THR A 267 18.78 14.26 10.92
CA THR A 267 17.91 14.83 11.96
C THR A 267 16.46 14.52 11.64
N ILE A 268 15.73 13.90 12.57
CA ILE A 268 14.31 13.57 12.42
C ILE A 268 13.60 13.96 13.72
N CYS A 269 12.51 14.70 13.62
CA CYS A 269 11.74 15.13 14.79
C CYS A 269 10.65 14.14 15.21
N GLU A 270 10.16 13.33 14.29
CA GLU A 270 9.30 12.18 14.64
C GLU A 270 9.31 11.18 13.47
N LEU A 271 9.24 9.90 13.79
CA LEU A 271 9.09 8.78 12.87
C LEU A 271 7.82 8.03 13.22
N GLU A 272 6.85 8.08 12.32
CA GLU A 272 5.65 7.27 12.44
C GLU A 272 5.69 6.11 11.45
N VAL A 273 5.34 4.92 11.93
CA VAL A 273 5.30 3.70 11.11
C VAL A 273 3.90 3.11 11.16
N TYR A 274 3.32 2.81 10.01
CA TYR A 274 1.99 2.22 9.90
C TYR A 274 2.02 0.94 9.07
N ALA A 275 1.36 -0.09 9.57
CA ALA A 275 1.18 -1.32 8.80
C ALA A 275 0.02 -1.22 7.80
N ALA A 276 0.07 -2.12 6.82
CA ALA A 276 -0.97 -2.27 5.82
C ALA A 276 -2.32 -2.60 6.49
N LYS A 277 -3.37 -1.87 6.14
CA LYS A 277 -4.74 -2.10 6.64
C LYS A 277 -5.28 -3.51 6.32
N ASN A 278 -4.83 -4.08 5.20
CA ASN A 278 -5.21 -5.42 4.78
C ASN A 278 -4.01 -6.13 4.13
N PRO A 279 -3.11 -6.73 4.93
CA PRO A 279 -1.92 -7.37 4.39
C PRO A 279 -2.29 -8.57 3.50
N ASN A 280 -3.36 -9.29 3.82
CA ASN A 280 -3.85 -10.42 3.02
C ASN A 280 -4.45 -9.96 1.69
N GLY A 281 -5.17 -8.84 1.66
CA GLY A 281 -5.67 -8.22 0.44
C GLY A 281 -4.52 -7.80 -0.47
N LYS A 282 -3.55 -7.04 0.06
CA LYS A 282 -2.38 -6.59 -0.70
C LYS A 282 -1.58 -7.78 -1.24
N MET A 283 -1.29 -8.77 -0.40
CA MET A 283 -0.56 -9.98 -0.80
C MET A 283 -1.31 -10.81 -1.83
N ARG A 284 -2.65 -10.94 -1.73
CA ARG A 284 -3.44 -11.63 -2.75
C ARG A 284 -3.32 -10.96 -4.12
N CYS A 285 -3.32 -9.64 -4.16
CA CYS A 285 -3.23 -8.89 -5.41
C CYS A 285 -1.85 -8.99 -6.03
N LEU A 286 -0.84 -9.05 -5.18
CA LEU A 286 0.53 -9.30 -5.58
C LEU A 286 0.74 -10.72 -6.10
N ILE A 287 0.19 -11.74 -5.42
CA ILE A 287 0.21 -13.13 -5.88
C ILE A 287 -0.53 -13.28 -7.22
N GLY A 288 -1.62 -12.54 -7.42
CA GLY A 288 -2.32 -12.52 -8.72
C GLY A 288 -1.46 -11.92 -9.84
N CYS A 289 -0.51 -11.05 -9.50
CA CYS A 289 0.39 -10.38 -10.40
C CYS A 289 1.68 -11.20 -10.63
N LEU A 290 1.54 -12.44 -11.10
CA LEU A 290 2.67 -13.34 -11.36
C LEU A 290 3.62 -12.78 -12.42
N PRO A 291 4.91 -13.16 -12.43
CA PRO A 291 5.87 -12.72 -13.43
C PRO A 291 5.37 -12.86 -14.88
N GLY A 292 5.27 -11.72 -15.58
CA GLY A 292 4.80 -11.63 -16.95
C GLY A 292 3.28 -11.67 -17.14
N GLN A 293 2.49 -11.67 -16.07
CA GLN A 293 1.02 -11.63 -16.12
C GLN A 293 0.42 -10.24 -15.87
N CYS A 294 1.27 -9.26 -15.55
CA CYS A 294 0.88 -7.89 -15.24
C CYS A 294 2.13 -7.00 -15.23
N ASP A 295 1.92 -5.70 -15.39
CA ASP A 295 2.96 -4.68 -15.29
C ASP A 295 2.69 -3.71 -14.13
N SER A 296 1.44 -3.60 -13.70
CA SER A 296 1.05 -2.79 -12.55
C SER A 296 -0.21 -3.29 -11.85
N ILE A 297 -0.43 -2.82 -10.63
CA ILE A 297 -1.55 -3.19 -9.76
C ILE A 297 -2.19 -1.90 -9.22
N ASN A 298 -3.50 -1.74 -9.44
CA ASN A 298 -4.32 -0.83 -8.65
C ASN A 298 -4.87 -1.58 -7.44
N PHE A 299 -4.89 -0.94 -6.28
CA PHE A 299 -5.35 -1.53 -5.03
C PHE A 299 -6.22 -0.55 -4.24
N SER A 300 -7.39 -1.01 -3.79
CA SER A 300 -8.27 -0.27 -2.89
C SER A 300 -8.89 -1.22 -1.87
N GLY A 301 -8.32 -1.25 -0.65
CA GLY A 301 -8.81 -2.03 0.49
C GLY A 301 -8.76 -3.56 0.30
N THR A 302 -9.73 -4.13 -0.40
CA THR A 302 -9.80 -5.56 -0.77
C THR A 302 -9.88 -5.77 -2.29
N VAL A 303 -10.09 -4.70 -3.05
CA VAL A 303 -10.27 -4.74 -4.50
C VAL A 303 -8.93 -4.44 -5.17
N CYS A 304 -8.64 -5.21 -6.22
CA CYS A 304 -7.43 -5.03 -7.00
C CYS A 304 -7.68 -5.20 -8.47
N GLU A 305 -6.99 -4.37 -9.25
CA GLU A 305 -6.99 -4.42 -10.69
C GLU A 305 -5.56 -4.72 -11.13
N LEU A 306 -5.37 -5.84 -11.82
CA LEU A 306 -4.10 -6.22 -12.42
C LEU A 306 -4.09 -5.66 -13.84
N ASN A 307 -3.12 -4.83 -14.15
CA ASN A 307 -3.02 -4.21 -15.46
C ASN A 307 -1.88 -4.85 -16.25
N THR A 308 -2.18 -5.31 -17.45
CA THR A 308 -1.20 -5.76 -18.46
C THR A 308 -1.06 -4.71 -19.55
N HIS A 309 0.15 -4.25 -19.82
CA HIS A 309 0.47 -3.28 -20.85
C HIS A 309 1.47 -3.90 -21.83
N LEU A 310 0.98 -4.34 -22.99
CA LEU A 310 1.79 -4.92 -24.07
C LEU A 310 2.93 -4.00 -24.57
N ARG A 311 2.95 -2.70 -24.23
CA ARG A 311 3.91 -1.69 -24.71
C ARG A 311 4.26 -0.59 -23.69
N GLY A 312 4.07 -0.85 -22.38
CA GLY A 312 4.16 0.19 -21.34
C GLY A 312 2.93 1.10 -21.27
N TYR A 313 2.80 1.85 -20.18
CA TYR A 313 1.66 2.75 -19.93
C TYR A 313 2.05 4.21 -20.17
N ASN A 314 1.13 5.00 -20.74
CA ASN A 314 1.23 6.45 -20.67
C ASN A 314 0.77 6.90 -19.27
N ARG A 315 1.57 7.70 -18.55
CA ARG A 315 1.27 8.13 -17.17
C ARG A 315 -0.06 8.87 -17.03
N SER A 316 -0.61 9.41 -18.12
CA SER A 316 -1.93 10.05 -18.16
C SER A 316 -3.12 9.08 -18.12
N TYR A 317 -2.93 7.79 -18.41
CA TYR A 317 -3.97 6.74 -18.26
C TYR A 317 -3.99 6.12 -16.87
N LEU A 318 -2.90 6.30 -16.12
CA LEU A 318 -2.91 5.94 -14.72
C LEU A 318 -3.85 6.91 -14.01
N LYS A 319 -4.84 6.40 -13.28
CA LYS A 319 -5.53 7.18 -12.24
C LYS A 319 -4.54 7.45 -11.11
N VAL A 320 -3.51 8.26 -11.39
CA VAL A 320 -2.59 8.74 -10.37
C VAL A 320 -3.41 9.69 -9.50
N ASN A 321 -3.74 9.24 -8.29
CA ASN A 321 -4.21 10.08 -7.18
C ASN A 321 -5.60 10.74 -7.25
N THR A 322 -6.47 10.47 -8.22
CA THR A 322 -7.78 11.19 -8.27
C THR A 322 -8.92 10.53 -7.49
N SER A 323 -8.75 9.31 -6.97
CA SER A 323 -9.77 8.66 -6.14
C SER A 323 -9.23 8.33 -4.75
N PRO A 324 -9.77 8.94 -3.66
CA PRO A 324 -9.40 8.59 -2.29
C PRO A 324 -9.49 7.08 -2.06
N GLY A 325 -8.44 6.50 -1.48
CA GLY A 325 -8.39 5.08 -1.12
C GLY A 325 -7.75 4.14 -2.15
N TRP A 326 -7.45 4.63 -3.36
CA TRP A 326 -6.74 3.85 -4.37
C TRP A 326 -5.22 4.02 -4.27
N SER A 327 -4.50 2.93 -4.50
CA SER A 327 -3.05 2.82 -4.47
C SER A 327 -2.56 2.20 -5.77
N PHE A 328 -1.55 2.79 -6.39
CA PHE A 328 -0.91 2.27 -7.60
C PHE A 328 0.44 1.66 -7.27
N TYR A 329 0.73 0.49 -7.83
CA TYR A 329 2.02 -0.19 -7.71
C TYR A 329 2.51 -0.63 -9.09
N GLU A 330 3.77 -0.31 -9.41
CA GLU A 330 4.46 -0.83 -10.58
C GLU A 330 5.25 -2.09 -10.19
N VAL A 331 5.16 -3.13 -10.99
CA VAL A 331 5.89 -4.37 -10.75
C VAL A 331 7.23 -4.29 -11.48
N GLN A 332 8.32 -4.37 -10.71
CA GLN A 332 9.66 -4.47 -11.27
C GLN A 332 10.14 -5.91 -11.15
N TYR A 333 10.46 -6.50 -12.29
CA TYR A 333 11.10 -7.80 -12.37
C TYR A 333 12.61 -7.59 -12.30
N VAL A 334 13.23 -8.04 -11.22
CA VAL A 334 14.69 -8.09 -11.05
C VAL A 334 15.20 -9.48 -11.38
#